data_AF-A0A9X2BPS3-F1
#
_entry.id   AF-A0A9X2BPS3-F1
#
_cell.length_a   1.000
_cell.length_b   1.000
_cell.length_c   1.000
_cell.angle_alpha   90.00
_cell.angle_beta   90.00
_cell.angle_gamma   90.00
#
_symmetry.space_group_name_H-M   'P 1'
#
loop_
_entity.id
_entity.type
_entity.pdbx_description
1 polymer ?
#
loop_
_entity_poly.entity_id
_entity_poly.type
_entity_poly.pdbx_seq_one_letter_code
_entity_poly.pdbx_strand_id
1 'polypeptide(L)'
;MIEEIKNIVELFLDKSKHWTLRAGVFISIIGVLFILDFSLDLSYNYYVNSKLENLEKIQILKKDYSKDTLKLKKILFLENKIINKKHYSEFIFPDLSLPSFDFSYLTKSTPKINDKKPTKTIIVKSTIKKVNLRSYYWMLFSSNFLLVIVFVVMLFMPLYGKEQRTLKSISGWFAGLVSLSVMMFIITWVAFKIPLIGNNPIYNYILNAVIHIIFLIIVAKNNNNK
;
A
#
# COMPACT_ATOMS: atom_id res chain seq x y z
N MET A 1 25.94 15.41 10.03
CA MET A 1 25.63 13.96 9.99
C MET A 1 25.84 13.25 11.33
N ILE A 2 27.07 13.09 11.86
CA ILE A 2 27.28 12.40 13.17
C ILE A 2 26.62 13.18 14.33
N GLU A 3 26.72 14.50 14.30
CA GLU A 3 26.15 15.38 15.33
C GLU A 3 24.61 15.41 15.30
N GLU A 4 24.01 15.27 14.12
CA GLU A 4 22.55 15.17 13.95
C GLU A 4 22.01 13.82 14.47
N ILE A 5 22.74 12.73 14.21
CA ILE A 5 22.40 11.41 14.76
C ILE A 5 22.50 11.42 16.28
N LYS A 6 23.56 12.04 16.82
CA LYS A 6 23.74 12.21 18.26
C LYS A 6 22.58 13.00 18.89
N ASN A 7 22.17 14.10 18.26
CA ASN A 7 21.03 14.90 18.70
C ASN A 7 19.71 14.11 18.70
N ILE A 8 19.48 13.23 17.72
CA ILE A 8 18.31 12.34 17.69
C ILE A 8 18.36 11.34 18.86
N VAL A 9 19.51 10.70 19.08
CA VAL A 9 19.71 9.71 20.14
C VAL A 9 19.52 10.35 21.52
N GLU A 10 20.10 11.53 21.75
CA GLU A 10 19.94 12.30 22.98
C GLU A 10 18.48 12.68 23.21
N LEU A 11 17.73 13.04 22.16
CA LEU A 11 16.31 13.34 22.25
C LEU A 11 15.47 12.13 22.72
N PHE A 12 15.87 10.90 22.38
CA PHE A 12 15.22 9.68 22.88
C PHE A 12 15.60 9.35 24.33
N LEU A 13 16.85 9.57 24.71
CA LEU A 13 17.40 9.24 26.03
C LEU A 13 17.09 10.30 27.10
N ASP A 14 16.89 11.56 26.70
CA ASP A 14 16.62 12.67 27.61
C ASP A 14 15.24 12.55 28.24
N LYS A 15 15.21 12.14 29.52
CA LYS A 15 13.99 11.98 30.33
C LYS A 15 13.17 13.27 30.48
N SER A 16 13.77 14.44 30.28
CA SER A 16 13.09 15.74 30.44
C SER A 16 12.12 16.07 29.29
N LYS A 17 12.28 15.43 28.12
CA LYS A 17 11.39 15.67 26.97
C LYS A 17 10.08 14.90 27.12
N HIS A 18 8.97 15.55 26.78
CA HIS A 18 7.65 14.90 26.75
C HIS A 18 7.63 13.69 25.82
N TRP A 19 6.98 12.61 26.26
CA TRP A 19 6.81 11.37 25.50
C TRP A 19 6.24 11.61 24.08
N THR A 20 5.26 12.52 23.95
CA THR A 20 4.63 12.85 22.67
C THR A 20 5.64 13.37 21.63
N LEU A 21 6.63 14.15 22.07
CA LEU A 21 7.65 14.69 21.17
C LEU A 21 8.56 13.56 20.67
N ARG A 22 8.96 12.62 21.55
CA ARG A 22 9.76 11.45 21.17
C ARG A 22 9.01 10.54 20.22
N ALA A 23 7.74 10.26 20.51
CA ALA A 23 6.88 9.47 19.63
C ALA A 23 6.72 10.14 18.25
N GLY A 24 6.52 11.46 18.20
CA GLY A 24 6.40 12.20 16.95
C GLY A 24 7.67 12.10 16.09
N VAL A 25 8.84 12.28 16.68
CA VAL A 25 10.13 12.12 15.98
C VAL A 25 10.32 10.68 15.50
N PHE A 26 10.01 9.69 16.33
CA PHE A 26 10.09 8.28 15.97
C PHE A 26 9.21 7.92 14.77
N ILE A 27 7.93 8.31 14.83
CA ILE A 27 6.96 8.10 13.76
C ILE A 27 7.41 8.81 12.49
N SER A 28 7.99 10.01 12.61
CA SER A 28 8.53 10.75 11.46
C SER A 28 9.68 9.99 10.79
N ILE A 29 10.63 9.47 11.57
CA ILE A 29 11.76 8.69 11.04
C ILE A 29 11.26 7.45 10.31
N ILE A 30 10.33 6.69 10.94
CA ILE A 30 9.72 5.51 10.30
C ILE A 30 9.01 5.91 9.00
N GLY A 31 8.23 7.00 9.02
CA GLY A 31 7.52 7.49 7.84
C GLY A 31 8.46 7.82 6.68
N VAL A 32 9.57 8.50 6.94
CA VAL A 32 10.59 8.81 5.92
C VAL A 32 11.20 7.52 5.36
N LEU A 33 11.56 6.56 6.22
CA LEU A 33 12.10 5.27 5.77
C LEU A 33 11.12 4.52 4.87
N PHE A 34 9.83 4.51 5.22
CA PHE A 34 8.79 3.90 4.39
C PHE A 34 8.62 4.61 3.04
N ILE A 35 8.64 5.94 3.01
CA ILE A 35 8.56 6.71 1.75
C ILE A 35 9.76 6.42 0.86
N LEU A 36 10.97 6.37 1.42
CA LEU A 36 12.19 6.06 0.67
C LEU A 36 12.14 4.64 0.12
N ASP A 37 11.76 3.65 0.95
CA ASP A 37 11.65 2.27 0.52
C ASP A 37 10.61 2.08 -0.60
N PHE A 38 9.46 2.76 -0.48
CA PHE A 38 8.41 2.74 -1.50
C PHE A 38 8.80 3.48 -2.78
N SER A 39 9.56 4.58 -2.69
CA SER A 39 9.95 5.37 -3.86
C SER A 39 11.09 4.73 -4.67
N LEU A 40 11.94 3.96 -4.00
CA LEU A 40 13.15 3.36 -4.59
C LEU A 40 13.04 1.84 -4.76
N ASP A 41 11.92 1.24 -4.35
CA ASP A 41 11.67 -0.21 -4.37
C ASP A 41 12.79 -1.04 -3.71
N LEU A 42 13.49 -0.50 -2.70
CA LEU A 42 14.69 -1.12 -2.14
C LEU A 42 14.42 -2.52 -1.58
N SER A 43 13.41 -2.62 -0.70
CA SER A 43 13.00 -3.89 -0.09
C SER A 43 12.44 -4.86 -1.12
N TYR A 44 11.67 -4.36 -2.10
CA TYR A 44 11.10 -5.19 -3.16
C TYR A 44 12.18 -5.78 -4.06
N ASN A 45 13.15 -4.96 -4.49
CA ASN A 45 14.29 -5.41 -5.29
C ASN A 45 15.14 -6.43 -4.51
N TYR A 46 15.41 -6.17 -3.23
CA TYR A 46 16.09 -7.14 -2.37
C TYR A 46 15.32 -8.46 -2.27
N TYR A 47 14.00 -8.38 -2.10
CA TYR A 47 13.11 -9.54 -2.04
C TYR A 47 13.13 -10.35 -3.35
N VAL A 48 13.04 -9.70 -4.51
CA VAL A 48 13.07 -10.35 -5.83
C VAL A 48 14.42 -11.04 -6.03
N ASN A 49 15.53 -10.36 -5.75
CA ASN A 49 16.86 -10.95 -5.87
C ASN A 49 17.03 -12.16 -4.95
N SER A 50 16.62 -12.05 -3.68
CA SER A 50 16.66 -13.18 -2.75
C SER A 50 15.76 -14.34 -3.21
N LYS A 51 14.59 -14.06 -3.79
CA LYS A 51 13.70 -15.08 -4.35
C LYS A 51 14.36 -15.81 -5.53
N LEU A 52 15.01 -15.08 -6.45
CA LEU A 52 15.73 -15.64 -7.58
C LEU A 52 16.91 -16.51 -7.13
N GLU A 53 17.75 -16.01 -6.22
CA GLU A 53 18.89 -16.75 -5.68
C GLU A 53 18.45 -18.06 -5.00
N ASN A 54 17.36 -18.02 -4.24
CA ASN A 54 16.80 -19.21 -3.60
C ASN A 54 16.27 -20.22 -4.62
N LEU A 55 15.65 -19.77 -5.71
CA LEU A 55 15.18 -20.66 -6.78
C LEU A 55 16.35 -21.29 -7.54
N GLU A 56 17.42 -20.55 -7.78
CA GLU A 56 18.64 -21.08 -8.39
C GLU A 56 19.26 -22.19 -7.54
N LYS A 57 19.41 -21.95 -6.23
CA LYS A 57 19.90 -22.98 -5.27
C LYS A 57 19.00 -24.22 -5.26
N ILE A 58 17.68 -24.04 -5.36
CA ILE A 58 16.74 -25.16 -5.48
C ILE A 58 16.96 -25.96 -6.75
N GLN A 59 17.22 -25.32 -7.90
CA GLN A 59 17.49 -26.04 -9.14
C GLN A 59 18.75 -26.88 -9.05
N ILE A 60 19.81 -26.36 -8.42
CA ILE A 60 21.04 -27.12 -8.16
C ILE A 60 20.72 -28.36 -7.31
N LEU A 61 19.99 -28.20 -6.21
CA LEU A 61 19.59 -29.31 -5.34
C LEU A 61 18.70 -30.34 -6.06
N LYS A 62 17.79 -29.90 -6.94
CA LYS A 62 16.96 -30.83 -7.75
C LYS A 62 17.80 -31.70 -8.65
N LYS A 63 18.89 -31.17 -9.21
CA LYS A 63 19.82 -31.92 -10.05
C LYS A 63 20.55 -32.99 -9.21
N ASP A 64 21.10 -32.60 -8.07
CA ASP A 64 21.90 -33.47 -7.19
C ASP A 64 21.07 -34.61 -6.57
N TYR A 65 19.82 -34.32 -6.21
CA TYR A 65 18.91 -35.28 -5.57
C TYR A 65 17.86 -35.87 -6.52
N SER A 66 18.09 -35.80 -7.83
CA SER A 66 17.17 -36.33 -8.86
C SER A 66 16.82 -37.82 -8.68
N LYS A 67 17.71 -38.60 -8.07
CA LYS A 67 17.54 -40.04 -7.80
C LYS A 67 16.89 -40.37 -6.44
N ASP A 68 16.86 -39.42 -5.50
CA ASP A 68 16.28 -39.62 -4.16
C ASP A 68 14.87 -39.03 -4.12
N THR A 69 13.87 -39.90 -4.26
CA THR A 69 12.46 -39.51 -4.37
C THR A 69 11.95 -38.76 -3.13
N LEU A 70 12.43 -39.10 -1.94
CA LEU A 70 11.99 -38.47 -0.69
C LEU A 70 12.57 -37.06 -0.54
N LYS A 71 13.85 -36.88 -0.85
CA LYS A 71 14.50 -35.56 -0.85
C LYS A 71 13.93 -34.67 -1.95
N LEU A 72 13.74 -35.22 -3.15
CA LEU A 72 13.16 -34.47 -4.27
C LEU A 72 11.77 -33.92 -3.93
N LYS A 73 10.91 -34.72 -3.30
CA LYS A 73 9.58 -34.25 -2.85
C LYS A 73 9.67 -33.09 -1.87
N LYS A 74 10.62 -33.13 -0.92
CA LYS A 74 10.86 -32.00 0.01
C LYS A 74 11.36 -30.76 -0.72
N ILE A 75 12.24 -30.93 -1.71
CA ILE A 75 12.77 -29.82 -2.51
C ILE A 75 11.65 -29.16 -3.34
N LEU A 76 10.78 -29.95 -3.98
CA LEU A 76 9.61 -29.42 -4.71
C LEU A 76 8.63 -28.65 -3.80
N PHE A 77 8.46 -29.12 -2.56
CA PHE A 77 7.66 -28.38 -1.57
C PHE A 77 8.28 -27.01 -1.24
N LEU A 78 9.62 -26.95 -1.07
CA LEU A 78 10.32 -25.70 -0.84
C LEU A 78 10.25 -24.76 -2.05
N GLU A 79 10.36 -25.30 -3.26
CA GLU A 79 10.21 -24.55 -4.52
C GLU A 79 8.85 -23.86 -4.57
N ASN A 80 7.78 -24.62 -4.34
CA ASN A 80 6.42 -24.08 -4.28
C ASN A 80 6.25 -23.06 -3.15
N LYS A 81 6.87 -23.26 -1.99
CA LYS A 81 6.83 -22.30 -0.89
C LYS A 81 7.50 -20.97 -1.27
N ILE A 82 8.62 -21.02 -2.00
CA ILE A 82 9.35 -19.83 -2.44
C ILE A 82 8.61 -19.10 -3.56
N ILE A 83 8.11 -19.83 -4.56
CA ILE A 83 7.29 -19.28 -5.66
C ILE A 83 6.08 -18.53 -5.12
N ASN A 84 5.36 -19.14 -4.17
CA ASN A 84 4.12 -18.59 -3.62
C ASN A 84 4.33 -17.56 -2.50
N LYS A 85 5.56 -17.41 -1.98
CA LYS A 85 5.88 -16.32 -1.06
C LYS A 85 5.67 -15.00 -1.81
N LYS A 86 5.00 -14.04 -1.19
CA LYS A 86 4.75 -12.70 -1.73
C LYS A 86 5.51 -11.63 -0.93
N HIS A 87 5.84 -10.51 -1.56
CA HIS A 87 6.33 -9.35 -0.84
C HIS A 87 5.20 -8.68 -0.05
N TYR A 88 5.53 -7.94 1.01
CA TYR A 88 4.51 -7.24 1.78
C TYR A 88 3.78 -6.19 0.92
N SER A 89 4.46 -5.55 -0.05
CA SER A 89 3.83 -4.57 -0.96
C SER A 89 2.70 -5.17 -1.78
N GLU A 90 2.81 -6.44 -2.18
CA GLU A 90 1.77 -7.18 -2.90
C GLU A 90 0.53 -7.49 -2.04
N PHE A 91 0.70 -7.55 -0.70
CA PHE A 91 -0.40 -7.72 0.25
C PHE A 91 -1.06 -6.38 0.61
N ILE A 92 -0.24 -5.35 0.83
CA ILE A 92 -0.72 -4.04 1.27
C ILE A 92 -1.45 -3.34 0.11
N PHE A 93 -0.94 -3.48 -1.11
CA PHE A 93 -1.53 -2.82 -2.27
C PHE A 93 -1.68 -3.76 -3.48
N PRO A 94 -2.61 -4.74 -3.40
CA PRO A 94 -2.81 -5.71 -4.47
C PRO A 94 -3.23 -5.09 -5.82
N ASP A 95 -3.82 -3.89 -5.78
CA ASP A 95 -4.31 -3.15 -6.94
C ASP A 95 -3.51 -1.85 -7.22
N LEU A 96 -2.34 -1.64 -6.60
CA LEU A 96 -1.46 -0.50 -6.94
C LEU A 96 -0.68 -0.75 -8.24
N SER A 97 -1.34 -1.27 -9.26
CA SER A 97 -1.08 -0.68 -10.55
C SER A 97 -1.56 0.77 -10.41
N LEU A 98 -0.63 1.70 -10.11
CA LEU A 98 -0.79 3.09 -10.54
C LEU A 98 -1.48 3.04 -11.91
N PRO A 99 -2.54 3.81 -12.17
CA PRO A 99 -3.06 3.87 -13.52
C PRO A 99 -1.86 4.16 -14.40
N SER A 100 -1.41 3.16 -15.16
CA SER A 100 -0.39 3.36 -16.15
C SER A 100 -1.01 4.44 -17.00
N PHE A 101 -0.43 5.65 -16.95
CA PHE A 101 -0.82 6.73 -17.82
C PHE A 101 -0.49 6.23 -19.22
N ASP A 102 -1.41 5.46 -19.78
CA ASP A 102 -1.30 4.90 -21.09
C ASP A 102 -1.61 6.06 -22.02
N PHE A 103 -0.57 6.80 -22.38
CA PHE A 103 -0.62 7.90 -23.35
C PHE A 103 -1.07 7.43 -24.75
N SER A 104 -1.47 6.16 -24.93
CA SER A 104 -2.00 5.61 -26.19
C SER A 104 -3.26 6.32 -26.70
N TYR A 105 -3.99 7.07 -25.87
CA TYR A 105 -5.12 7.88 -26.33
C TYR A 105 -4.71 9.19 -27.03
N LEU A 106 -3.43 9.58 -26.98
CA LEU A 106 -2.92 10.76 -27.69
C LEU A 106 -2.43 10.47 -29.12
N THR A 107 -2.42 9.22 -29.56
CA THR A 107 -2.12 8.82 -30.95
C THR A 107 -3.36 8.33 -31.68
N LYS A 108 -4.36 9.20 -31.84
CA LYS A 108 -5.45 9.02 -32.81
C LYS A 108 -5.08 9.64 -34.17
N SER A 109 -4.50 8.84 -35.06
CA SER A 109 -4.71 8.83 -36.53
C SER A 109 -3.60 7.96 -37.15
N THR A 110 -3.87 6.79 -37.69
CA THR A 110 -4.53 6.62 -38.99
C THR A 110 -4.96 5.16 -39.19
N PRO A 111 -6.08 4.89 -39.88
CA PRO A 111 -6.40 3.55 -40.35
C PRO A 111 -5.92 3.36 -41.80
N LYS A 112 -5.35 2.20 -42.12
CA LYS A 112 -5.61 1.50 -43.38
C LYS A 112 -5.18 0.04 -43.29
N ILE A 113 -6.17 -0.83 -43.45
CA ILE A 113 -6.06 -2.27 -43.59
C ILE A 113 -5.82 -2.58 -45.07
N ASN A 114 -4.93 -3.51 -45.37
CA ASN A 114 -5.20 -4.71 -46.16
C ASN A 114 -3.89 -5.46 -46.40
N ASP A 115 -3.78 -6.69 -45.91
CA ASP A 115 -3.53 -7.80 -46.82
C ASP A 115 -3.86 -9.17 -46.19
N LYS A 116 -4.43 -9.99 -47.06
CA LYS A 116 -5.12 -11.25 -46.79
C LYS A 116 -4.14 -12.39 -46.51
N LYS A 117 -4.41 -13.20 -45.49
CA LYS A 117 -4.24 -14.66 -45.48
C LYS A 117 -5.03 -15.27 -44.31
N PRO A 118 -5.91 -16.28 -44.54
CA PRO A 118 -6.70 -16.87 -43.46
C PRO A 118 -5.89 -17.97 -42.77
N THR A 119 -5.08 -17.59 -41.78
CA THR A 119 -4.61 -18.58 -40.80
C THR A 119 -5.73 -18.75 -39.77
N LYS A 120 -6.29 -19.96 -39.64
CA LYS A 120 -7.23 -20.32 -38.57
C LYS A 120 -6.54 -20.11 -37.22
N THR A 121 -6.65 -18.90 -36.68
CA THR A 121 -6.38 -18.62 -35.28
C THR A 121 -7.54 -19.21 -34.48
N ILE A 122 -7.22 -20.24 -33.69
CA ILE A 122 -8.10 -20.68 -32.61
C ILE A 122 -8.15 -19.52 -31.62
N ILE A 123 -9.14 -18.64 -31.77
CA ILE A 123 -9.46 -17.64 -30.76
C ILE A 123 -10.05 -18.42 -29.59
N VAL A 124 -9.19 -18.86 -28.68
CA VAL A 124 -9.61 -19.22 -27.33
C VAL A 124 -10.17 -17.94 -26.75
N LYS A 125 -11.49 -17.75 -26.85
CA LYS A 125 -12.22 -16.77 -26.05
C LYS A 125 -12.06 -17.23 -24.61
N SER A 126 -10.99 -16.77 -23.96
CA SER A 126 -10.93 -16.80 -22.50
C SER A 126 -12.06 -15.89 -22.02
N THR A 127 -13.21 -16.48 -21.69
CA THR A 127 -14.19 -15.84 -20.83
C THR A 127 -13.55 -15.70 -19.46
N ILE A 128 -12.64 -14.72 -19.33
CA ILE A 128 -12.22 -14.20 -18.04
C ILE A 128 -13.49 -13.57 -17.48
N LYS A 129 -14.20 -14.32 -16.62
CA LYS A 129 -15.26 -13.75 -15.78
C LYS A 129 -14.66 -12.47 -15.20
N LYS A 130 -15.24 -11.32 -15.55
CA LYS A 130 -14.85 -10.02 -15.00
C LYS A 130 -15.17 -10.08 -13.50
N VAL A 131 -14.22 -10.57 -12.70
CA VAL A 131 -14.33 -10.52 -11.25
C VAL A 131 -14.38 -9.05 -10.92
N ASN A 132 -15.47 -8.63 -10.29
CA ASN A 132 -15.70 -7.24 -9.98
C ASN A 132 -14.81 -6.88 -8.79
N LEU A 133 -13.56 -6.51 -9.10
CA LEU A 133 -12.55 -6.20 -8.11
C LEU A 133 -12.93 -4.90 -7.39
N ARG A 134 -12.78 -4.90 -6.06
CA ARG A 134 -13.03 -3.72 -5.24
C ARG A 134 -11.84 -2.79 -5.38
N SER A 135 -12.05 -1.65 -6.02
CA SER A 135 -11.06 -0.58 -6.07
C SER A 135 -10.66 -0.12 -4.66
N TYR A 136 -9.36 -0.08 -4.41
CA TYR A 136 -8.75 0.45 -3.19
C TYR A 136 -9.06 1.92 -2.95
N TYR A 137 -9.00 2.76 -3.99
CA TYR A 137 -9.28 4.19 -3.87
C TYR A 137 -10.71 4.47 -3.40
N TRP A 138 -11.68 3.77 -3.98
CA TRP A 138 -13.08 3.90 -3.57
C TRP A 138 -13.33 3.36 -2.16
N MET A 139 -12.63 2.30 -1.76
CA MET A 139 -12.70 1.79 -0.40
C MET A 139 -12.13 2.79 0.60
N LEU A 140 -10.94 3.33 0.33
CA LEU A 140 -10.29 4.33 1.16
C LEU A 140 -11.16 5.58 1.30
N PHE A 141 -11.69 6.11 0.19
CA PHE A 141 -12.53 7.30 0.23
C PHE A 141 -13.85 7.05 0.96
N SER A 142 -14.58 5.99 0.62
CA SER A 142 -15.88 5.71 1.26
C SER A 142 -15.78 5.41 2.75
N SER A 143 -14.69 4.77 3.20
CA SER A 143 -14.47 4.45 4.61
C SER A 143 -13.76 5.55 5.40
N ASN A 144 -13.19 6.58 4.77
CA ASN A 144 -12.40 7.61 5.45
C ASN A 144 -12.66 9.04 4.94
N PHE A 145 -13.79 9.33 4.31
CA PHE A 145 -13.98 10.60 3.58
C PHE A 145 -13.65 11.86 4.41
N LEU A 146 -14.00 11.89 5.71
CA LEU A 146 -13.68 13.00 6.60
C LEU A 146 -12.17 13.11 6.86
N LEU A 147 -11.52 11.98 7.15
CA LEU A 147 -10.07 11.94 7.38
C LEU A 147 -9.29 12.31 6.12
N VAL A 148 -9.81 11.97 4.94
CA VAL A 148 -9.24 12.41 3.65
C VAL A 148 -9.32 13.93 3.52
N ILE A 149 -10.45 14.56 3.88
CA ILE A 149 -10.56 16.02 3.88
C ILE A 149 -9.55 16.64 4.86
N VAL A 150 -9.47 16.12 6.08
CA VAL A 150 -8.49 16.58 7.09
C VAL A 150 -7.05 16.42 6.58
N PHE A 151 -6.75 15.30 5.93
CA PHE A 151 -5.43 15.01 5.36
C PHE A 151 -5.04 16.04 4.29
N VAL A 152 -5.96 16.37 3.38
CA VAL A 152 -5.72 17.39 2.34
C VAL A 152 -5.48 18.77 2.97
N VAL A 153 -6.29 19.16 3.96
CA VAL A 153 -6.09 20.44 4.68
C VAL A 153 -4.74 20.46 5.40
N MET A 154 -4.38 19.38 6.08
CA MET A 154 -3.11 19.25 6.78
C MET A 154 -1.93 19.40 5.82
N LEU A 155 -2.00 18.84 4.61
CA LEU A 155 -0.91 18.89 3.62
C LEU A 155 -0.44 20.33 3.33
N PHE A 156 -1.38 21.28 3.30
CA PHE A 156 -1.09 22.69 3.02
C PHE A 156 -0.85 23.55 4.29
N MET A 157 -1.02 22.99 5.49
CA MET A 157 -0.89 23.73 6.76
C MET A 157 0.44 24.51 6.92
N PRO A 158 1.61 23.98 6.54
CA PRO A 158 2.88 24.72 6.66
C PRO A 158 2.96 26.00 5.80
N LEU A 159 2.06 26.16 4.82
CA LEU A 159 2.06 27.31 3.93
C LEU A 159 1.45 28.57 4.57
N TYR A 160 0.56 28.43 5.55
CA TYR A 160 -0.32 29.51 6.03
C TYR A 160 0.22 30.38 7.18
N GLY A 161 1.39 30.09 7.76
CA GLY A 161 1.94 30.94 8.83
C GLY A 161 3.41 30.69 9.19
N LYS A 162 4.11 31.73 9.67
CA LYS A 162 5.52 31.63 10.08
C LYS A 162 5.74 30.68 11.25
N GLU A 163 4.79 30.63 12.19
CA GLU A 163 4.83 29.73 13.36
C GLU A 163 4.77 28.24 12.99
N GLN A 164 4.13 27.93 11.86
CA GLN A 164 4.03 26.57 11.33
C GLN A 164 5.32 26.10 10.64
N ARG A 165 6.23 27.02 10.32
CA ARG A 165 7.49 26.74 9.62
C ARG A 165 8.69 26.56 10.55
N THR A 166 8.46 26.48 11.86
CA THR A 166 9.53 26.12 12.80
C THR A 166 9.81 24.62 12.73
N LEU A 167 11.06 24.21 13.00
CA LEU A 167 11.47 22.80 12.94
C LEU A 167 10.59 21.89 13.82
N LYS A 168 10.21 22.38 15.01
CA LYS A 168 9.33 21.68 15.95
C LYS A 168 7.90 21.54 15.40
N SER A 169 7.38 22.58 14.73
CA SER A 169 6.05 22.52 14.11
C SER A 169 6.04 21.60 12.89
N ILE A 170 7.08 21.65 12.04
CA ILE A 170 7.21 20.80 10.85
C ILE A 170 7.30 19.32 11.24
N SER A 171 8.09 18.98 12.27
CA SER A 171 8.19 17.58 12.72
C SER A 171 6.87 17.07 13.29
N GLY A 172 6.17 17.90 14.08
CA GLY A 172 4.83 17.56 14.58
C GLY A 172 3.80 17.40 13.46
N TRP A 173 3.83 18.29 12.47
CA TRP A 173 2.99 18.23 11.28
C TRP A 173 3.22 16.94 10.48
N PHE A 174 4.48 16.60 10.20
CA PHE A 174 4.84 15.40 9.46
C PHE A 174 4.44 14.14 10.22
N ALA A 175 4.71 14.09 11.53
CA ALA A 175 4.24 12.99 12.38
C ALA A 175 2.72 12.85 12.35
N GLY A 176 1.99 13.98 12.33
CA GLY A 176 0.54 14.02 12.16
C GLY A 176 0.08 13.41 10.84
N LEU A 177 0.72 13.76 9.72
CA LEU A 177 0.41 13.18 8.40
C LEU A 177 0.67 11.67 8.36
N VAL A 178 1.80 11.21 8.91
CA VAL A 178 2.13 9.78 8.96
C VAL A 178 1.10 9.04 9.82
N SER A 179 0.80 9.54 11.01
CA SER A 179 -0.19 8.96 11.92
C SER A 179 -1.57 8.88 11.29
N LEU A 180 -2.02 9.97 10.64
CA LEU A 180 -3.30 10.02 9.94
C LEU A 180 -3.35 9.01 8.78
N SER A 181 -2.24 8.86 8.05
CA SER A 181 -2.12 7.85 6.98
C SER A 181 -2.25 6.42 7.50
N VAL A 182 -1.58 6.10 8.61
CA VAL A 182 -1.68 4.79 9.26
C VAL A 182 -3.11 4.53 9.75
N MET A 183 -3.78 5.53 10.32
CA MET A 183 -5.17 5.39 10.76
C MET A 183 -6.12 5.14 9.58
N MET A 184 -5.98 5.91 8.49
CA MET A 184 -6.77 5.70 7.27
C MET A 184 -6.53 4.30 6.68
N PHE A 185 -5.28 3.83 6.69
CA PHE A 185 -4.93 2.49 6.25
C PHE A 185 -5.61 1.41 7.09
N ILE A 186 -5.57 1.49 8.42
CA ILE A 186 -6.20 0.52 9.32
C ILE A 186 -7.72 0.48 9.09
N ILE A 187 -8.37 1.63 9.00
CA ILE A 187 -9.82 1.71 8.76
C ILE A 187 -10.18 1.10 7.40
N THR A 188 -9.42 1.44 6.36
CA THR A 188 -9.60 0.87 5.01
C THR A 188 -9.41 -0.65 5.03
N TRP A 189 -8.39 -1.15 5.74
CA TRP A 189 -8.11 -2.57 5.88
C TRP A 189 -9.25 -3.32 6.57
N VAL A 190 -9.84 -2.74 7.61
CA VAL A 190 -11.05 -3.28 8.27
C VAL A 190 -12.23 -3.29 7.30
N ALA A 191 -12.44 -2.23 6.53
CA ALA A 191 -13.52 -2.14 5.53
C ALA A 191 -13.40 -3.23 4.45
N PHE A 192 -12.19 -3.63 4.07
CA PHE A 192 -11.95 -4.74 3.15
C PHE A 192 -12.34 -6.12 3.67
N LYS A 193 -12.51 -6.29 5.00
CA LYS A 193 -12.97 -7.54 5.60
C LYS A 193 -14.47 -7.79 5.40
N ILE A 194 -15.24 -6.76 5.06
CA ILE A 194 -16.66 -6.93 4.72
C ILE A 194 -16.74 -7.69 3.39
N PRO A 195 -17.43 -8.84 3.31
CA PRO A 195 -17.56 -9.60 2.07
C PRO A 195 -18.29 -8.80 1.00
N LEU A 196 -18.07 -9.14 -0.27
CA LEU A 196 -18.75 -8.50 -1.39
C LEU A 196 -20.26 -8.77 -1.33
N ILE A 197 -21.06 -7.70 -1.27
CA ILE A 197 -22.51 -7.79 -1.23
C ILE A 197 -23.02 -7.86 -2.66
N GLY A 198 -23.74 -8.93 -3.02
CA GLY A 198 -24.36 -9.07 -4.34
C GLY A 198 -23.37 -9.05 -5.52
N ASN A 199 -22.09 -9.39 -5.30
CA ASN A 199 -21.03 -9.34 -6.32
C ASN A 199 -20.84 -7.94 -6.97
N ASN A 200 -21.28 -6.88 -6.30
CA ASN A 200 -21.15 -5.49 -6.74
C ASN A 200 -20.42 -4.64 -5.68
N PRO A 201 -19.19 -4.17 -5.96
CA PRO A 201 -18.41 -3.32 -5.06
C PRO A 201 -19.12 -2.05 -4.60
N ILE A 202 -20.06 -1.51 -5.40
CA ILE A 202 -20.76 -0.26 -5.11
C ILE A 202 -21.52 -0.35 -3.78
N TYR A 203 -22.15 -1.49 -3.48
CA TYR A 203 -22.88 -1.68 -2.23
C TYR A 203 -21.96 -1.64 -1.01
N ASN A 204 -20.73 -2.16 -1.14
CA ASN A 204 -19.74 -2.08 -0.07
C ASN A 204 -19.29 -0.63 0.17
N TYR A 205 -19.11 0.17 -0.88
CA TYR A 205 -18.76 1.59 -0.72
C TYR A 205 -19.87 2.38 -0.02
N ILE A 206 -21.13 2.19 -0.44
CA ILE A 206 -22.28 2.83 0.20
C ILE A 206 -22.38 2.40 1.66
N LEU A 207 -22.26 1.11 1.95
CA LEU A 207 -22.32 0.59 3.32
C LEU A 207 -21.24 1.22 4.21
N ASN A 208 -19.99 1.31 3.72
CA ASN A 208 -18.91 1.92 4.49
C ASN A 208 -19.16 3.40 4.77
N ALA A 209 -19.66 4.14 3.78
CA ALA A 209 -20.02 5.55 3.98
C ALA A 209 -21.14 5.70 5.03
N VAL A 210 -22.17 4.84 4.99
CA VAL A 210 -23.27 4.85 5.97
C VAL A 210 -22.77 4.52 7.37
N ILE A 211 -21.94 3.49 7.55
CA ILE A 211 -21.34 3.14 8.85
C ILE A 211 -20.57 4.34 9.41
N HIS A 212 -19.78 5.00 8.57
CA HIS A 212 -18.98 6.14 8.99
C HIS A 212 -19.84 7.36 9.35
N ILE A 213 -20.94 7.62 8.63
CA ILE A 213 -21.90 8.68 8.98
C ILE A 213 -22.60 8.38 10.31
N ILE A 214 -23.03 7.14 10.53
CA ILE A 214 -23.67 6.73 11.81
C ILE A 214 -22.69 6.93 12.96
N PHE A 215 -21.43 6.52 12.80
CA PHE A 215 -20.40 6.73 13.81
C PHE A 215 -20.23 8.22 14.16
N LEU A 216 -20.21 9.10 13.15
CA LEU A 216 -20.12 10.55 13.38
C LEU A 216 -21.32 11.10 14.14
N ILE A 217 -22.54 10.66 13.81
CA ILE A 217 -23.76 11.07 14.52
C ILE A 217 -23.69 10.65 15.99
N ILE A 218 -23.23 9.43 16.28
CA ILE A 218 -23.06 8.93 17.66
C ILE A 218 -22.06 9.79 18.43
N VAL A 219 -20.90 10.09 17.83
CA VAL A 219 -19.86 10.93 18.45
C VAL A 219 -20.38 12.35 18.70
N ALA A 220 -21.03 12.96 17.72
CA ALA A 220 -21.59 14.32 17.84
C ALA A 220 -22.67 14.39 18.92
N LYS A 221 -23.58 13.42 18.96
CA LYS A 221 -24.63 13.35 20.00
C LYS A 221 -24.03 13.18 21.40
N ASN A 222 -23.01 12.35 21.55
CA ASN A 222 -22.37 12.13 22.85
C ASN A 222 -21.61 13.37 23.35
N ASN A 223 -21.10 14.20 22.45
CA ASN A 223 -20.42 15.45 22.81
C ASN A 223 -21.40 16.54 23.28
N ASN A 224 -22.62 16.58 22.75
CA ASN A 224 -23.65 17.55 23.15
C ASN A 224 -24.31 17.24 24.50
N ASN A 225 -24.08 16.04 25.04
CA ASN A 225 -24.58 15.62 26.36
C ASN A 225 -23.55 15.84 27.49
N LYS A 226 -22.43 16.52 27.19
CA LYS A 226 -21.44 17.00 28.16
C LYS A 226 -21.48 18.52 28.22
#